data_AF-A0AAV7JU38-F1
#
_entry.id   AF-A0AAV7JU38-F1
#
_cell.length_a   1.000
_cell.length_b   1.000
_cell.length_c   1.000
_cell.angle_alpha   90.00
_cell.angle_beta   90.00
_cell.angle_gamma   90.00
#
_symmetry.space_group_name_H-M   'P 1'
#
loop_
_entity.id
_entity.type
_entity.pdbx_description
1 polymer ?
#
loop_
_entity_poly.entity_id
_entity_poly.type
_entity_poly.pdbx_seq_one_letter_code
_entity_poly.pdbx_strand_id
1 'polypeptide(L)'
;MHQSLATNLSADEKTKKIEALKKELRDNKSVFLKFHDAGEKPMHASYAVANKIARDSKSFSDYELIKECIDEVIKIMCPDKLQEFERVFCQGGLLLDELKI
;
A
#
# COMPACT_ATOMS: atom_id res chain seq x y z
N MET A 1 -12.40 38.41 -30.24
CA MET A 1 -13.36 38.92 -29.24
C MET A 1 -13.43 37.92 -28.10
N HIS A 2 -12.96 38.30 -26.91
CA HIS A 2 -12.92 37.44 -25.72
C HIS A 2 -14.35 37.21 -25.24
N GLN A 3 -14.88 36.00 -25.43
CA GLN A 3 -16.26 35.68 -25.08
C GLN A 3 -16.37 35.62 -23.54
N SER A 4 -17.13 36.57 -23.00
CA SER A 4 -17.36 36.78 -21.57
C SER A 4 -17.67 35.48 -20.81
N LEU A 5 -16.80 35.13 -19.86
CA LEU A 5 -16.89 33.96 -18.98
C LEU A 5 -17.76 34.15 -17.73
N ALA A 6 -18.60 35.19 -17.66
CA ALA A 6 -19.53 35.38 -16.55
C ALA A 6 -20.94 34.96 -16.97
N THR A 7 -21.25 33.68 -16.80
CA THR A 7 -22.65 33.22 -16.79
C THR A 7 -23.31 33.83 -15.55
N ASN A 8 -24.19 34.82 -15.75
CA ASN A 8 -25.04 35.40 -14.70
C ASN A 8 -26.12 34.38 -14.30
N LEU A 9 -25.69 33.33 -13.62
CA LEU A 9 -26.57 32.30 -13.08
C LEU A 9 -27.49 32.92 -12.02
N SER A 10 -28.77 32.58 -12.05
CA SER A 10 -29.73 32.90 -10.99
C SER A 10 -29.24 32.36 -9.64
N ALA A 11 -29.73 32.93 -8.54
CA ALA A 11 -29.42 32.46 -7.19
C ALA A 11 -29.68 30.94 -7.03
N ASP A 12 -30.76 30.43 -7.63
CA ASP A 12 -31.11 29.01 -7.62
C ASP A 12 -30.11 28.16 -8.42
N GLU A 13 -29.68 28.65 -9.58
CA GLU A 13 -28.72 27.93 -10.44
C GLU A 13 -27.33 27.90 -9.80
N LYS A 14 -26.92 28.99 -9.14
CA LYS A 14 -25.69 29.05 -8.34
C LYS A 14 -25.75 28.03 -7.20
N THR A 15 -26.89 27.95 -6.50
CA THR A 15 -27.08 27.01 -5.39
C THR A 15 -27.01 25.56 -5.88
N LYS A 16 -27.70 25.22 -6.98
CA LYS A 16 -27.63 23.89 -7.59
C LYS A 16 -26.21 23.53 -8.02
N LYS A 17 -25.47 24.47 -8.62
CA LYS A 17 -24.09 24.25 -9.04
C LYS A 17 -23.14 24.05 -7.86
N ILE A 18 -23.32 24.80 -6.78
CA ILE A 18 -22.56 24.62 -5.53
C ILE A 18 -22.82 23.22 -4.94
N GLU A 19 -24.07 22.77 -4.89
CA GLU A 19 -24.39 21.44 -4.36
C GLU A 19 -23.87 20.30 -5.24
N ALA A 20 -23.92 20.47 -6.57
CA ALA A 20 -23.30 19.52 -7.51
C ALA A 20 -21.78 19.44 -7.31
N LEU A 21 -21.09 20.58 -7.23
CA LEU A 21 -19.65 20.63 -6.99
C LEU A 21 -19.26 20.05 -5.63
N LYS A 22 -20.04 20.31 -4.58
CA LYS A 22 -19.82 19.69 -3.26
C LYS A 22 -19.97 18.17 -3.32
N LYS A 23 -20.94 17.66 -4.10
CA LYS A 23 -21.13 16.22 -4.30
C LYS A 23 -19.93 15.61 -5.03
N GLU A 24 -19.55 16.17 -6.18
CA GLU A 24 -18.37 15.72 -6.93
C GLU A 24 -17.10 15.76 -6.08
N LEU A 25 -16.91 16.80 -5.27
CA LEU A 25 -15.76 16.91 -4.38
C LEU A 25 -15.76 15.81 -3.31
N ARG A 26 -16.91 15.48 -2.71
CA ARG A 26 -17.02 14.38 -1.74
C ARG A 26 -16.72 13.04 -2.41
N ASP A 27 -17.29 12.81 -3.59
CA ASP A 27 -17.13 11.57 -4.34
C ASP A 27 -15.65 11.39 -4.73
N ASN A 28 -15.00 12.43 -5.24
CA ASN A 28 -13.57 12.43 -5.59
C ASN A 28 -12.65 12.26 -4.38
N LYS A 29 -12.95 12.90 -3.24
CA LYS A 29 -12.18 12.70 -2.00
C LYS A 29 -12.23 11.26 -1.52
N SER A 30 -13.37 10.60 -1.62
CA SER A 30 -13.52 9.20 -1.21
C SER A 30 -12.67 8.25 -2.04
N VAL A 31 -12.50 8.55 -3.33
CA VAL A 31 -11.65 7.77 -4.24
C VAL A 31 -10.17 7.99 -3.89
N PHE A 32 -9.75 9.24 -3.68
CA PHE A 32 -8.37 9.56 -3.34
C PHE A 32 -7.93 8.95 -2.00
N LEU A 33 -8.80 8.98 -0.99
CA LEU A 33 -8.54 8.35 0.31
C LEU A 33 -8.44 6.82 0.21
N LYS A 34 -9.29 6.18 -0.60
CA LYS A 34 -9.23 4.73 -0.83
C LYS A 34 -7.93 4.30 -1.52
N PHE A 35 -7.46 5.08 -2.50
CA PHE A 35 -6.17 4.81 -3.15
C PHE A 35 -4.99 5.04 -2.22
N HIS A 36 -5.04 6.08 -1.38
CA HIS A 36 -4.02 6.34 -0.39
C HIS A 36 -3.92 5.19 0.63
N ASP A 37 -5.04 4.77 1.20
CA ASP A 37 -5.06 3.72 2.23
C ASP A 37 -4.70 2.33 1.65
N ALA A 38 -5.16 2.02 0.43
CA ALA A 38 -4.81 0.77 -0.24
C ALA A 38 -3.34 0.70 -0.70
N GLY A 39 -2.71 1.85 -0.99
CA GLY A 39 -1.35 1.93 -1.50
C GLY A 39 -0.27 2.10 -0.43
N GLU A 40 -0.63 2.61 0.75
CA GLU A 40 0.34 2.98 1.77
C GLU A 40 1.04 1.77 2.40
N LYS A 41 0.29 0.75 2.83
CA LYS A 41 0.88 -0.45 3.44
C LYS A 41 1.78 -1.24 2.46
N PRO A 42 1.34 -1.53 1.21
CA PRO A 42 2.20 -2.21 0.25
C PRO A 42 3.45 -1.41 -0.11
N MET A 43 3.35 -0.08 -0.20
CA MET A 43 4.50 0.81 -0.44
C MET A 43 5.52 0.70 0.69
N HIS A 44 5.08 0.82 1.95
CA HIS A 44 5.96 0.69 3.11
C HIS A 44 6.59 -0.69 3.20
N ALA A 45 5.84 -1.75 2.92
CA ALA A 45 6.35 -3.12 2.91
C ALA A 45 7.45 -3.30 1.84
N SER A 46 7.21 -2.82 0.61
CA SER A 46 8.19 -2.87 -0.48
C SER A 46 9.48 -2.12 -0.12
N TYR A 47 9.35 -0.91 0.44
CA TYR A 47 10.49 -0.13 0.89
C TYR A 47 11.27 -0.83 2.01
N ALA A 48 10.59 -1.39 3.01
CA ALA A 48 11.22 -2.10 4.12
C ALA A 48 12.06 -3.28 3.63
N VAL A 49 11.50 -4.09 2.71
CA VAL A 49 12.21 -5.23 2.10
C VAL A 49 13.41 -4.75 1.27
N ALA A 50 13.24 -3.75 0.41
CA ALA A 50 14.33 -3.22 -0.40
C ALA A 50 15.48 -2.67 0.46
N ASN A 51 15.16 -1.94 1.53
CA ASN A 51 16.14 -1.44 2.49
C ASN A 51 16.86 -2.59 3.21
N LYS A 52 16.15 -3.64 3.60
CA LYS A 52 16.76 -4.81 4.26
C LYS A 52 17.72 -5.54 3.34
N ILE A 53 17.32 -5.82 2.10
CA ILE A 53 18.18 -6.42 1.06
C ILE A 53 19.44 -5.57 0.86
N ALA A 54 19.30 -4.25 0.73
CA ALA A 54 20.43 -3.34 0.53
C ALA A 54 21.37 -3.31 1.74
N ARG A 55 20.84 -3.36 2.96
CA ARG A 55 21.63 -3.29 4.20
C ARG A 55 22.36 -4.58 4.52
N ASP A 56 21.69 -5.72 4.38
CA ASP A 56 22.24 -7.00 4.80
C ASP A 56 23.26 -7.53 3.79
N SER A 57 23.18 -7.12 2.52
CA SER A 57 24.14 -7.50 1.46
C SER A 57 24.37 -9.02 1.33
N LYS A 58 23.39 -9.82 1.75
CA LYS A 58 23.35 -11.28 1.63
C LYS A 58 22.88 -11.70 0.24
N SER A 59 23.19 -12.94 -0.17
CA SER A 59 22.65 -13.48 -1.41
C SER A 59 21.13 -13.70 -1.29
N PHE A 60 20.42 -13.59 -2.41
CA PHE A 60 18.99 -13.92 -2.47
C PHE A 60 18.68 -15.41 -2.23
N SER A 61 19.71 -16.26 -2.13
CA SER A 61 19.59 -17.66 -1.74
C SER A 61 19.68 -17.88 -0.23
N ASP A 62 20.05 -16.85 0.55
CA ASP A 62 20.10 -16.92 2.01
C ASP A 62 18.67 -17.02 2.55
N TYR A 63 18.36 -18.17 3.12
CA TYR A 63 17.05 -18.46 3.68
C TYR A 63 16.66 -17.49 4.81
N GLU A 64 17.61 -17.13 5.67
CA GLU A 64 17.34 -16.21 6.77
C GLU A 64 17.00 -14.82 6.25
N LEU A 65 17.70 -14.36 5.20
CA LEU A 65 17.34 -13.11 4.52
C LEU A 65 15.89 -13.16 3.98
N ILE A 66 15.52 -14.24 3.30
CA ILE A 66 14.16 -14.39 2.73
C ILE A 66 13.12 -14.40 3.85
N LYS A 67 13.35 -15.17 4.91
CA LYS A 67 12.48 -15.26 6.08
C LYS A 67 12.28 -13.88 6.71
N GLU A 68 13.37 -13.18 7.03
CA GLU A 68 13.29 -11.85 7.63
C GLU A 68 12.60 -10.82 6.72
N CYS A 69 12.78 -10.90 5.39
CA CYS A 69 12.07 -10.04 4.45
C CYS A 69 10.55 -10.30 4.48
N ILE A 70 10.14 -11.57 4.54
CA ILE A 70 8.72 -11.93 4.58
C ILE A 70 8.11 -11.55 5.94
N ASP A 71 8.82 -11.76 7.05
CA ASP A 71 8.41 -11.32 8.39
C ASP A 71 8.08 -9.81 8.40
N GLU A 72 8.88 -9.01 7.71
CA GLU A 72 8.70 -7.55 7.61
C GLU A 72 7.46 -7.17 6.79
N VAL A 73 7.18 -7.90 5.70
CA VAL A 73 5.94 -7.71 4.94
C VAL A 73 4.72 -8.05 5.80
N ILE A 74 4.75 -9.16 6.54
CA ILE A 74 3.63 -9.62 7.36
C ILE A 74 3.35 -8.63 8.49
N LYS A 75 4.38 -8.15 9.18
CA LYS A 75 4.23 -7.13 10.25
C LYS A 75 3.52 -5.87 9.75
N ILE A 76 3.75 -5.46 8.50
CA ILE A 76 3.16 -4.26 7.91
C ILE A 76 1.75 -4.53 7.35
N MET A 77 1.55 -5.67 6.69
CA MET A 77 0.32 -5.99 5.97
C MET A 77 -0.75 -6.66 6.85
N CYS A 78 -0.35 -7.65 7.64
CA CYS A 78 -1.23 -8.54 8.40
C CYS A 78 -0.54 -9.07 9.67
N PRO A 79 -0.27 -8.20 10.68
CA PRO A 79 0.48 -8.58 11.88
C PRO A 79 -0.21 -9.68 12.70
N ASP A 80 -1.53 -9.84 12.57
CA ASP A 80 -2.32 -10.92 13.17
C ASP A 80 -1.94 -12.32 12.63
N LYS A 81 -1.33 -12.39 11.45
CA LYS A 81 -0.93 -13.63 10.78
C LYS A 81 0.51 -14.05 11.03
N LEU A 82 1.28 -13.26 11.78
CA LEU A 82 2.71 -13.50 11.99
C LEU A 82 3.02 -14.92 12.48
N GLN A 83 2.30 -15.41 13.50
CA GLN A 83 2.50 -16.76 14.04
C GLN A 83 2.12 -17.89 13.08
N GLU A 84 1.21 -17.66 12.13
CA GLU A 84 0.88 -18.63 11.09
C GLU A 84 2.07 -18.78 10.13
N PHE A 85 2.71 -17.67 9.75
CA PHE A 85 3.88 -17.67 8.88
C PHE A 85 5.16 -18.15 9.57
N GLU A 86 5.38 -17.83 10.85
CA GLU A 86 6.50 -18.40 11.61
C GLU A 86 6.49 -19.93 11.58
N ARG A 87 5.30 -20.56 11.67
CA ARG A 87 5.15 -22.01 11.54
C ARG A 87 5.52 -22.53 10.16
N VAL A 88 5.19 -21.79 9.10
CA VAL A 88 5.60 -22.13 7.72
C VAL A 88 7.11 -22.10 7.59
N PHE A 89 7.77 -21.07 8.12
CA PHE A 89 9.22 -20.96 8.09
C PHE A 89 9.91 -22.07 8.89
N CYS A 90 9.45 -22.35 10.11
CA CYS A 90 10.00 -23.45 10.92
C CYS A 90 9.94 -24.82 10.20
N GLN A 91 8.93 -25.07 9.37
CA GLN A 91 8.85 -26.29 8.57
C GLN A 91 9.82 -26.27 7.37
N GLY A 92 10.01 -25.11 6.73
CA GLY A 92 10.90 -24.96 5.58
C GLY A 92 12.39 -24.97 5.92
N GLY A 93 12.80 -24.41 7.06
CA GLY A 93 14.20 -24.38 7.49
C GLY A 93 14.79 -25.78 7.73
N LEU A 94 13.98 -26.70 8.27
CA LEU A 94 14.35 -28.11 8.44
C LEU A 94 14.64 -28.82 7.10
N LEU A 95 13.90 -28.48 6.03
CA LEU A 95 14.09 -29.09 4.71
C LEU A 95 15.35 -28.60 3.99
N LEU A 96 15.75 -27.34 4.18
CA LEU A 96 16.94 -26.78 3.53
C LEU A 96 18.23 -27.28 4.16
N ASP A 97 18.25 -27.48 5.48
CA ASP A 97 19.36 -28.13 6.19
C ASP A 97 19.54 -29.61 5.76
N GLU A 98 18.44 -30.31 5.46
CA GLU A 98 18.49 -31.68 4.92
C GLU A 98 18.95 -31.75 3.47
N LEU A 99 18.72 -30.69 2.68
CA LEU A 99 19.02 -30.68 1.24
C LEU A 99 20.45 -30.25 0.88
N LYS A 100 21.24 -29.66 1.80
CA LYS A 100 22.65 -29.24 1.60
C LYS A 100 22.99 -28.92 0.14
N ILE A 101 22.28 -27.96 -0.45
CA ILE A 101 22.65 -27.32 -1.73
C ILE A 101 23.61 -26.18 -1.41
#